data_AF-A0A8X8I4Z7-F1
#
_entry.id   AF-A0A8X8I4Z7-F1
#
_cell.length_a   1.000
_cell.length_b   1.000
_cell.length_c   1.000
_cell.angle_alpha   90.00
_cell.angle_beta   90.00
_cell.angle_gamma   90.00
#
_symmetry.space_group_name_H-M   'P 1'
#
loop_
_entity.id
_entity.type
_entity.pdbx_description
1 polymer ?
#
loop_
_entity_poly.entity_id
_entity_poly.type
_entity_poly.pdbx_seq_one_letter_code
_entity_poly.pdbx_strand_id
1 'polypeptide(L)'
;MDMPNKAYKFRLYPTKEQEQLLAKTFGCVRFVYNKMLEERKQIFEKFKDDKEALKQHKFPTPAKYKRDFPWLKEVDSLALANAQLNLQKAFTNFFSYEHQPVPKEIENVVGLDFSMNTLYVDSEGKRANDPRFYRQALEKLARILHFGQSVHDNGWGMFTSFLQYKLAEQGKKLIKIDKWFPSSKMCSCCGRVKVSLSLSELLFCCECGFVADRDTNAAINIKKEGLKQLGTA
;
A
#
# COMPACT_ATOMS: atom_id res chain seq x y z
N MET A 1 7.56 -16.13 -15.13
CA MET A 1 6.55 -16.87 -14.36
C MET A 1 6.17 -16.04 -13.15
N ASP A 2 4.94 -15.54 -13.08
CA ASP A 2 4.40 -14.92 -11.87
C ASP A 2 4.37 -15.97 -10.75
N MET A 3 5.17 -15.79 -9.70
CA MET A 3 5.04 -16.61 -8.49
C MET A 3 3.86 -16.04 -7.68
N PRO A 4 2.76 -16.79 -7.49
CA PRO A 4 1.66 -16.30 -6.68
C PRO A 4 2.13 -16.05 -5.25
N ASN A 5 1.77 -14.90 -4.68
CA ASN A 5 1.96 -14.62 -3.26
C ASN A 5 1.17 -15.66 -2.44
N LYS A 6 1.86 -16.69 -1.95
CA LYS A 6 1.26 -17.71 -1.09
C LYS A 6 1.07 -17.14 0.31
N ALA A 7 -0.15 -16.70 0.61
CA ALA A 7 -0.56 -16.40 1.98
C ALA A 7 -0.93 -17.70 2.68
N TYR A 8 -0.15 -18.09 3.69
CA TYR A 8 -0.45 -19.26 4.51
C TYR A 8 -1.29 -18.84 5.73
N LYS A 9 -2.29 -19.67 6.08
CA LYS A 9 -3.11 -19.50 7.28
C LYS A 9 -2.86 -20.70 8.18
N PHE A 10 -2.54 -20.45 9.45
CA PHE A 10 -2.23 -21.49 10.42
C PHE A 10 -3.11 -21.36 11.66
N ARG A 11 -3.44 -22.48 12.29
CA ARG A 11 -4.03 -22.57 13.62
C ARG A 11 -3.08 -23.35 14.51
N LEU A 12 -2.82 -22.84 15.71
CA LEU A 12 -1.93 -23.44 16.71
C LEU A 12 -2.65 -23.50 18.06
N TYR A 13 -2.23 -24.41 18.92
CA TYR A 13 -2.75 -24.59 20.28
C TYR A 13 -1.59 -24.61 21.30
N PRO A 14 -0.88 -23.48 21.50
CA PRO A 14 0.28 -23.42 22.36
C PRO A 14 -0.06 -23.43 23.85
N THR A 15 0.88 -23.89 24.69
CA THR A 15 0.86 -23.61 26.15
C THR A 15 1.21 -22.14 26.43
N LYS A 16 1.02 -21.67 27.66
CA LYS A 16 1.35 -20.28 28.05
C LYS A 16 2.84 -19.95 27.86
N GLU A 17 3.72 -20.89 28.16
CA GLU A 17 5.16 -20.76 27.96
C GLU A 17 5.51 -20.67 26.48
N GLN A 18 4.84 -21.49 25.64
CA GLN A 18 5.03 -21.46 24.19
C GLN A 18 4.51 -20.15 23.57
N GLU A 19 3.37 -19.62 24.04
CA GLU A 19 2.86 -18.30 23.62
C GLU A 19 3.90 -17.20 23.88
N GLN A 20 4.49 -17.20 25.08
CA GLN A 20 5.51 -16.23 25.46
C GLN A 20 6.77 -16.39 24.61
N LEU A 21 7.24 -17.62 24.38
CA LEU A 21 8.41 -17.89 23.54
C LEU A 21 8.19 -17.47 22.08
N LEU A 22 7.02 -17.74 21.51
CA LEU A 22 6.64 -17.30 20.17
C LEU A 22 6.62 -15.78 20.08
N ALA A 23 5.97 -15.10 21.02
CA ALA A 23 5.91 -13.64 21.07
C ALA A 23 7.30 -13.01 21.16
N LYS A 24 8.16 -13.52 22.06
CA LYS A 24 9.57 -13.11 22.16
C LYS A 24 10.31 -13.32 20.85
N THR A 25 10.17 -14.50 20.24
CA THR A 25 10.85 -14.86 18.99
C THR A 25 10.44 -13.93 17.84
N PHE A 26 9.14 -13.71 17.65
CA PHE A 26 8.65 -12.79 16.62
C PHE A 26 9.09 -11.35 16.85
N GLY A 27 9.05 -10.89 18.11
CA GLY A 27 9.55 -9.57 18.51
C GLY A 27 11.05 -9.40 18.19
N CYS A 28 11.88 -10.38 18.56
CA CYS A 28 13.32 -10.37 18.28
C CYS A 28 13.63 -10.40 16.78
N VAL A 29 12.96 -11.27 16.02
CA VAL A 29 13.11 -11.36 14.56
C VAL A 29 12.73 -10.04 13.89
N ARG A 30 11.60 -9.44 14.29
CA ARG A 30 11.15 -8.15 13.76
C ARG A 30 12.12 -7.03 14.08
N PHE A 31 12.61 -6.98 15.33
CA PHE A 31 13.59 -5.99 15.75
C PHE A 31 14.88 -6.10 14.94
N VAL A 32 15.46 -7.30 14.85
CA VAL A 32 16.70 -7.55 14.11
C VAL A 32 16.52 -7.22 12.63
N TYR A 33 15.42 -7.64 12.01
CA TYR A 33 15.11 -7.28 10.62
C TYR A 33 15.08 -5.77 10.41
N ASN A 34 14.34 -5.03 11.25
CA ASN A 34 14.20 -3.58 11.14
C ASN A 34 15.53 -2.86 11.37
N LYS A 35 16.33 -3.29 12.34
CA LYS A 35 17.66 -2.70 12.61
C LYS A 35 18.62 -2.93 11.44
N MET A 36 18.66 -4.13 10.89
CA MET A 36 19.47 -4.42 9.70
C MET A 36 19.00 -3.61 8.48
N LEU A 37 17.67 -3.49 8.28
CA LEU A 37 17.10 -2.71 7.18
C LEU A 37 17.45 -1.22 7.30
N GLU A 38 17.34 -0.65 8.51
CA GLU A 38 17.71 0.74 8.81
C GLU A 38 19.17 1.01 8.46
N GLU A 39 20.11 0.18 8.96
CA GLU A 39 21.53 0.32 8.65
C GLU A 39 21.81 0.19 7.15
N ARG A 40 21.17 -0.77 6.47
CA ARG A 40 21.34 -0.95 5.02
C ARG A 40 20.83 0.25 4.22
N LYS A 41 19.72 0.86 4.62
CA LYS A 41 19.20 2.09 4.01
C LYS A 41 20.18 3.25 4.17
N GLN A 42 20.76 3.42 5.36
CA GLN A 42 21.75 4.46 5.62
C GLN A 42 23.03 4.27 4.78
N ILE A 43 23.51 3.03 4.68
CA ILE A 43 24.67 2.70 3.82
C ILE A 43 24.33 2.96 2.35
N PHE A 44 23.16 2.51 1.89
CA PHE A 44 22.73 2.75 0.52
C PHE A 44 22.65 4.24 0.19
N GLU A 45 22.03 5.06 1.06
CA GLU A 45 21.91 6.50 0.81
C GLU A 45 23.27 7.20 0.72
N LYS A 46 24.25 6.78 1.53
CA LYS A 46 25.61 7.34 1.53
C LYS A 46 26.44 6.94 0.32
N PHE A 47 26.24 5.73 -0.20
CA PHE A 47 27.11 5.13 -1.23
C PHE A 47 26.37 4.74 -2.51
N LYS A 48 25.14 5.23 -2.74
CA LYS A 48 24.33 4.89 -3.93
C LYS A 48 25.03 5.25 -5.25
N ASP A 49 25.86 6.30 -5.24
CA ASP A 49 26.60 6.77 -6.40
C ASP A 49 27.98 6.09 -6.55
N ASP A 50 28.46 5.40 -5.50
CA ASP A 50 29.71 4.65 -5.49
C ASP A 50 29.43 3.14 -5.31
N LYS A 51 29.25 2.47 -6.46
CA LYS A 51 28.93 1.03 -6.51
C LYS A 51 30.03 0.15 -5.90
N GLU A 52 31.29 0.56 -5.96
CA GLU A 52 32.39 -0.22 -5.41
C GLU A 52 32.43 -0.10 -3.88
N ALA A 53 32.24 1.10 -3.34
CA ALA A 53 32.08 1.29 -1.90
C ALA A 53 30.85 0.53 -1.36
N LEU A 54 29.74 0.52 -2.10
CA LEU A 54 28.52 -0.20 -1.70
C LEU A 54 28.74 -1.72 -1.59
N LYS A 55 29.54 -2.31 -2.51
CA LYS A 55 29.88 -3.75 -2.50
C LYS A 55 30.75 -4.15 -1.31
N GLN A 56 31.63 -3.25 -0.85
CA GLN A 56 32.52 -3.51 0.29
C GLN A 56 31.75 -3.61 1.62
N HIS A 57 30.61 -2.93 1.74
CA HIS A 57 29.78 -2.96 2.93
C HIS A 57 28.91 -4.23 2.98
N LYS A 58 29.39 -5.26 3.69
CA LYS A 58 28.67 -6.52 3.91
C LYS A 58 27.40 -6.33 4.75
N PHE A 59 26.46 -7.27 4.60
CA PHE A 59 25.26 -7.28 5.44
C PHE A 59 25.62 -7.54 6.91
N PRO A 60 25.02 -6.78 7.85
CA PRO A 60 25.20 -7.05 9.27
C PRO A 60 24.62 -8.42 9.63
N THR A 61 25.23 -9.08 10.61
CA THR A 61 24.74 -10.36 11.15
C THR A 61 24.04 -10.13 12.49
N PRO A 62 23.12 -11.02 12.91
CA PRO A 62 22.48 -10.93 14.23
C PRO A 62 23.48 -10.87 15.40
N ALA A 63 24.67 -11.46 15.24
CA ALA A 63 25.73 -11.44 16.24
C ALA A 63 26.20 -10.03 16.59
N LYS A 64 26.12 -9.07 15.65
CA LYS A 64 26.41 -7.66 15.90
C LYS A 64 25.51 -7.11 17.02
N TYR A 65 24.20 -7.31 16.88
CA TYR A 65 23.19 -6.76 17.79
C TYR A 65 23.12 -7.49 19.14
N LYS A 66 23.52 -8.76 19.21
CA LYS A 66 23.53 -9.53 20.47
C LYS A 66 24.48 -8.98 21.53
N ARG A 67 25.40 -8.07 21.17
CA ARG A 67 26.27 -7.36 22.13
C ARG A 67 25.50 -6.26 22.85
N ASP A 68 24.79 -5.43 22.08
CA ASP A 68 24.07 -4.26 22.58
C ASP A 68 22.68 -4.63 23.14
N PHE A 69 22.13 -5.77 22.68
CA PHE A 69 20.80 -6.26 23.06
C PHE A 69 20.87 -7.71 23.56
N PRO A 70 21.25 -7.94 24.83
CA PRO A 70 21.45 -9.29 25.36
C PRO A 70 20.20 -10.19 25.32
N TRP A 71 19.00 -9.62 25.40
CA TRP A 71 17.72 -10.33 25.32
C TRP A 71 17.52 -11.07 23.96
N LEU A 72 18.27 -10.70 22.91
CA LEU A 72 18.32 -11.47 21.66
C LEU A 72 18.93 -12.88 21.82
N LYS A 73 19.56 -13.17 22.97
CA LYS A 73 20.08 -14.50 23.29
C LYS A 73 19.01 -15.43 23.87
N GLU A 74 17.83 -14.91 24.23
CA GLU A 74 16.72 -15.69 24.80
C GLU A 74 15.92 -16.49 23.75
N VAL A 75 16.18 -16.26 22.46
CA VAL A 75 15.42 -16.86 21.35
C VAL A 75 16.33 -17.68 20.44
N ASP A 76 15.71 -18.56 19.67
CA ASP A 76 16.41 -19.41 18.72
C ASP A 76 17.29 -18.61 17.76
N SER A 77 18.55 -19.06 17.63
CA SER A 77 19.54 -18.33 16.84
C SER A 77 19.29 -18.45 15.33
N LEU A 78 18.66 -19.54 14.88
CA LEU A 78 18.31 -19.75 13.47
C LEU A 78 17.16 -18.82 13.06
N ALA A 79 16.20 -18.55 13.94
CA ALA A 79 15.15 -17.56 13.69
C ALA A 79 15.73 -16.18 13.38
N LEU A 80 16.75 -15.75 14.14
CA LEU A 80 17.44 -14.48 13.89
C LEU A 80 18.29 -14.52 12.60
N ALA A 81 18.96 -15.64 12.32
CA ALA A 81 19.71 -15.82 11.07
C ALA A 81 18.79 -15.78 9.84
N ASN A 82 17.59 -16.35 9.93
CA ASN A 82 16.58 -16.28 8.87
C ASN A 82 16.13 -14.84 8.60
N ALA A 83 16.08 -13.97 9.61
CA ALA A 83 15.81 -12.54 9.40
C ALA A 83 16.86 -11.90 8.48
N GLN A 84 18.14 -12.22 8.67
CA GLN A 84 19.25 -11.76 7.83
C GLN A 84 19.12 -12.30 6.40
N LEU A 85 18.90 -13.62 6.24
CA LEU A 85 18.78 -14.25 4.92
C LEU A 85 17.60 -13.69 4.12
N ASN A 86 16.46 -13.45 4.79
CA ASN A 86 15.30 -12.83 4.17
C ASN A 86 15.59 -11.40 3.71
N LEU A 87 16.31 -10.61 4.52
CA LEU A 87 16.70 -9.26 4.13
C LEU A 87 17.68 -9.28 2.95
N GLN A 88 18.69 -10.14 2.98
CA GLN A 88 19.66 -10.28 1.89
C GLN A 88 18.95 -10.66 0.59
N LYS A 89 18.06 -11.66 0.63
CA LYS A 89 17.25 -12.05 -0.53
C LYS A 89 16.39 -10.90 -1.05
N ALA A 90 15.73 -10.15 -0.16
CA ALA A 90 14.93 -8.99 -0.55
C ALA A 90 15.78 -7.91 -1.24
N PHE A 91 16.97 -7.62 -0.74
CA PHE A 91 17.91 -6.67 -1.36
C PHE A 91 18.44 -7.18 -2.70
N THR A 92 18.87 -8.44 -2.77
CA THR A 92 19.31 -9.05 -4.04
C THR A 92 18.20 -8.95 -5.07
N ASN A 93 16.97 -9.35 -4.73
CA ASN A 93 15.83 -9.23 -5.63
C ASN A 93 15.58 -7.78 -6.05
N PHE A 94 15.66 -6.83 -5.12
CA PHE A 94 15.46 -5.41 -5.42
C PHE A 94 16.47 -4.87 -6.44
N PHE A 95 17.74 -5.24 -6.32
CA PHE A 95 18.81 -4.74 -7.21
C PHE A 95 19.06 -5.61 -8.46
N SER A 96 18.70 -6.89 -8.43
CA SER A 96 18.80 -7.78 -9.60
C SER A 96 17.61 -7.64 -10.55
N TYR A 97 16.53 -7.00 -10.09
CA TYR A 97 15.35 -6.75 -10.89
C TYR A 97 15.57 -5.48 -11.71
N GLU A 98 16.23 -5.62 -12.86
CA GLU A 98 16.06 -4.67 -13.96
C GLU A 98 14.65 -4.86 -14.51
N HIS A 99 13.66 -4.25 -13.84
CA HIS A 99 12.35 -4.15 -14.46
C HIS A 99 12.43 -3.12 -15.57
N GLN A 100 12.58 -3.61 -16.79
CA GLN A 100 12.17 -2.89 -17.99
C GLN A 100 10.70 -3.29 -18.22
N PRO A 101 9.73 -2.56 -17.63
CA PRO A 101 8.33 -2.90 -17.84
C PRO A 101 7.99 -2.81 -19.31
N VAL A 102 7.65 -3.95 -19.92
CA VAL A 102 7.10 -3.96 -21.27
C VAL A 102 5.74 -3.26 -21.22
N PRO A 103 5.53 -2.15 -21.95
CA PRO A 103 4.25 -1.46 -21.95
C PRO A 103 3.13 -2.44 -22.34
N LYS A 104 2.09 -2.50 -21.53
CA LYS A 104 0.90 -3.30 -21.82
C LYS A 104 -0.15 -2.45 -22.51
N GLU A 105 -0.84 -3.04 -23.49
CA GLU A 105 -2.02 -2.43 -24.08
C GLU A 105 -3.13 -2.26 -23.05
N ILE A 106 -3.98 -1.26 -23.26
CA ILE A 106 -5.06 -0.92 -22.34
C ILE A 106 -6.28 -1.74 -22.74
N GLU A 107 -6.48 -2.88 -22.09
CA GLU A 107 -7.66 -3.72 -22.30
C GLU A 107 -8.87 -3.23 -21.49
N ASN A 108 -8.63 -2.81 -20.25
CA ASN A 108 -9.67 -2.44 -19.29
C ASN A 108 -9.30 -1.16 -18.54
N VAL A 109 -10.28 -0.28 -18.36
CA VAL A 109 -10.11 0.97 -17.61
C VAL A 109 -11.09 1.00 -16.45
N VAL A 110 -10.58 1.34 -15.27
CA VAL A 110 -11.33 1.47 -14.03
C VAL A 110 -11.04 2.84 -13.45
N GLY A 111 -12.09 3.59 -13.11
CA GLY A 111 -11.96 4.84 -12.36
C GLY A 111 -12.00 4.55 -10.88
N LEU A 112 -11.15 5.22 -10.10
CA LEU A 112 -11.09 5.09 -8.64
C LEU A 112 -11.37 6.45 -8.03
N ASP A 113 -12.41 6.51 -7.19
CA ASP A 113 -12.70 7.69 -6.37
C ASP A 113 -12.33 7.40 -4.92
N PHE A 114 -11.86 8.42 -4.22
CA PHE A 114 -11.56 8.31 -2.79
C PHE A 114 -12.85 8.13 -2.00
N SER A 115 -12.85 7.20 -1.05
CA SER A 115 -13.96 7.03 -0.11
C SER A 115 -13.45 7.01 1.32
N MET A 116 -13.98 7.89 2.17
CA MET A 116 -13.56 7.99 3.57
C MET A 116 -13.74 6.68 4.35
N ASN A 117 -14.78 5.91 4.01
CA ASN A 117 -15.17 4.72 4.78
C ASN A 117 -14.48 3.43 4.32
N THR A 118 -14.06 3.37 3.06
CA THR A 118 -13.55 2.15 2.42
C THR A 118 -12.29 2.40 1.58
N LEU A 119 -11.56 3.48 1.84
CA LEU A 119 -10.39 3.97 1.10
C LEU A 119 -10.69 4.39 -0.35
N TYR A 120 -11.34 3.54 -1.14
CA TYR A 120 -11.79 3.83 -2.49
C TYR A 120 -13.14 3.18 -2.81
N VAL A 121 -13.77 3.70 -3.86
CA VAL A 121 -14.78 3.01 -4.66
C VAL A 121 -14.32 3.02 -6.12
N ASP A 122 -14.64 1.96 -6.86
CA ASP A 122 -14.35 1.89 -8.29
C ASP A 122 -15.57 2.19 -9.17
N SER A 123 -15.34 2.37 -10.47
CA SER A 123 -16.39 2.65 -11.46
C SER A 123 -17.38 1.50 -11.68
N GLU A 124 -17.17 0.34 -11.05
CA GLU A 124 -18.10 -0.80 -11.01
C GLU A 124 -18.85 -0.87 -9.67
N GLY A 125 -18.62 0.08 -8.76
CA GLY A 125 -19.23 0.14 -7.43
C GLY A 125 -18.56 -0.77 -6.39
N LYS A 126 -17.41 -1.39 -6.71
CA LYS A 126 -16.66 -2.19 -5.73
C LYS A 126 -15.92 -1.26 -4.78
N ARG A 127 -15.88 -1.65 -3.51
CA ARG A 127 -15.22 -0.91 -2.43
C ARG A 127 -14.09 -1.76 -1.84
N ALA A 128 -13.07 -1.13 -1.25
CA ALA A 128 -12.05 -1.90 -0.56
C ALA A 128 -12.68 -2.70 0.58
N ASN A 129 -12.45 -4.01 0.58
CA ASN A 129 -12.94 -4.91 1.62
C ASN A 129 -11.91 -4.95 2.77
N ASP A 130 -11.85 -3.87 3.55
CA ASP A 130 -11.01 -3.85 4.75
C ASP A 130 -11.62 -4.75 5.82
N PRO A 131 -10.88 -5.77 6.34
CA PRO A 131 -11.36 -6.60 7.43
C PRO A 131 -11.76 -5.72 8.63
N ARG A 132 -12.97 -5.90 9.19
CA ARG A 132 -13.50 -5.08 10.30
C ARG A 132 -12.49 -4.84 11.43
N PHE A 133 -11.67 -5.82 11.75
CA PHE A 133 -10.61 -5.72 12.75
C PHE A 133 -9.56 -4.65 12.40
N TYR A 134 -9.13 -4.56 11.15
CA TYR A 134 -8.16 -3.57 10.67
C TYR A 134 -8.73 -2.15 10.80
N ARG A 135 -10.01 -1.97 10.45
CA ARG A 135 -10.72 -0.69 10.60
C ARG A 135 -10.82 -0.26 12.08
N GLN A 136 -11.20 -1.17 12.97
CA GLN A 136 -11.26 -0.89 14.42
C GLN A 136 -9.89 -0.54 15.02
N ALA A 137 -8.83 -1.18 14.54
CA ALA A 137 -7.46 -0.87 14.95
C ALA A 137 -7.03 0.53 14.48
N LEU A 138 -7.34 0.90 13.22
CA LEU A 138 -7.06 2.22 12.67
C LEU A 138 -7.84 3.34 13.37
N GLU A 139 -9.13 3.14 13.65
CA GLU A 139 -9.96 4.10 14.39
C GLU A 139 -9.44 4.33 15.82
N LYS A 140 -9.01 3.26 16.51
CA LYS A 140 -8.37 3.38 17.82
C LYS A 140 -7.06 4.16 17.73
N LEU A 141 -6.22 3.86 16.74
CA LEU A 141 -4.94 4.56 16.51
C LEU A 141 -5.15 6.06 16.20
N ALA A 142 -6.11 6.41 15.35
CA ALA A 142 -6.43 7.80 15.01
C ALA A 142 -6.90 8.59 16.25
N ARG A 143 -7.74 7.97 17.10
CA ARG A 143 -8.17 8.56 18.38
C ARG A 143 -7.02 8.76 19.38
N ILE A 144 -6.12 7.79 19.48
CA ILE A 144 -4.97 7.83 20.41
C ILE A 144 -3.96 8.90 19.97
N LEU A 145 -3.76 9.07 18.67
CA LEU A 145 -2.71 9.95 18.14
C LEU A 145 -3.23 11.36 17.79
N HIS A 146 -4.49 11.68 18.09
CA HIS A 146 -5.15 12.96 17.77
C HIS A 146 -4.98 13.43 16.31
N PHE A 147 -4.76 12.50 15.38
CA PHE A 147 -4.74 12.83 13.97
C PHE A 147 -6.20 12.80 13.47
N GLY A 148 -6.74 13.98 13.13
CA GLY A 148 -8.04 14.12 12.46
C GLY A 148 -8.04 13.58 11.03
N GLN A 149 -8.87 14.15 10.15
CA GLN A 149 -8.98 13.83 8.70
C GLN A 149 -7.63 13.57 8.00
N SER A 150 -6.53 14.14 8.50
CA SER A 150 -5.16 13.93 8.03
C SER A 150 -4.70 12.46 7.96
N VAL A 151 -5.22 11.53 8.77
CA VAL A 151 -4.85 10.09 8.64
C VAL A 151 -5.39 9.50 7.34
N HIS A 152 -6.61 9.86 6.95
CA HIS A 152 -7.28 9.31 5.78
C HIS A 152 -6.68 9.85 4.48
N ASP A 153 -6.36 11.15 4.45
CA ASP A 153 -5.66 11.79 3.32
C ASP A 153 -4.24 11.23 3.15
N ASN A 154 -3.53 10.98 4.25
CA ASN A 154 -2.22 10.30 4.23
C ASN A 154 -2.36 8.86 3.71
N GLY A 155 -3.46 8.19 4.04
CA GLY A 155 -3.79 6.85 3.54
C GLY A 155 -4.00 6.82 2.02
N TRP A 156 -4.74 7.78 1.47
CA TRP A 156 -4.96 7.90 0.03
C TRP A 156 -3.68 8.28 -0.74
N GLY A 157 -2.91 9.23 -0.21
CA GLY A 157 -1.62 9.61 -0.78
C GLY A 157 -0.66 8.41 -0.84
N MET A 158 -0.51 7.68 0.25
CA MET A 158 0.32 6.48 0.29
C MET A 158 -0.20 5.37 -0.63
N PHE A 159 -1.52 5.14 -0.67
CA PHE A 159 -2.15 4.19 -1.57
C PHE A 159 -1.85 4.51 -3.04
N THR A 160 -2.06 5.75 -3.47
CA THR A 160 -1.83 6.16 -4.87
C THR A 160 -0.34 6.12 -5.25
N SER A 161 0.56 6.48 -4.33
CA SER A 161 2.00 6.28 -4.52
C SER A 161 2.35 4.80 -4.72
N PHE A 162 1.77 3.91 -3.90
CA PHE A 162 2.00 2.48 -4.04
C PHE A 162 1.41 1.89 -5.32
N LEU A 163 0.21 2.31 -5.67
CA LEU A 163 -0.44 1.92 -6.91
C LEU A 163 0.38 2.36 -8.13
N GLN A 164 0.93 3.57 -8.11
CA GLN A 164 1.74 4.11 -9.20
C GLN A 164 2.95 3.23 -9.51
N TYR A 165 3.80 2.93 -8.52
CA TYR A 165 4.98 2.12 -8.78
C TYR A 165 4.62 0.66 -9.12
N LYS A 166 3.55 0.11 -8.53
CA LYS A 166 3.10 -1.26 -8.84
C LYS A 166 2.54 -1.41 -10.25
N LEU A 167 1.87 -0.39 -10.77
CA LEU A 167 1.42 -0.38 -12.16
C LEU A 167 2.61 -0.17 -13.10
N ALA A 168 3.54 0.70 -12.76
CA ALA A 168 4.79 0.88 -13.52
C ALA A 168 5.59 -0.42 -13.58
N GLU A 169 5.73 -1.16 -12.46
CA GLU A 169 6.30 -2.52 -12.38
C GLU A 169 5.53 -3.59 -13.18
N GLN A 170 4.43 -3.24 -13.85
CA GLN A 170 3.68 -4.17 -14.71
C GLN A 170 3.54 -3.65 -16.14
N GLY A 171 4.17 -2.51 -16.47
CA GLY A 171 4.00 -1.82 -17.75
C GLY A 171 2.61 -1.22 -17.95
N LYS A 172 1.86 -0.99 -16.87
CA LYS A 172 0.51 -0.43 -16.89
C LYS A 172 0.55 1.07 -16.66
N LYS A 173 -0.46 1.78 -17.19
CA LYS A 173 -0.61 3.23 -17.05
C LYS A 173 -1.49 3.58 -15.86
N LEU A 174 -1.10 4.61 -15.11
CA LEU A 174 -1.93 5.30 -14.12
C LEU A 174 -2.10 6.74 -14.57
N ILE A 175 -3.35 7.19 -14.72
CA ILE A 175 -3.68 8.56 -15.10
C ILE A 175 -4.28 9.25 -13.88
N LYS A 176 -3.65 10.35 -13.46
CA LYS A 176 -4.17 11.18 -12.39
C LYS A 176 -5.08 12.23 -13.01
N ILE A 177 -6.35 12.22 -12.63
CA ILE A 177 -7.30 13.25 -13.02
C ILE A 177 -7.05 14.50 -12.21
N ASP A 178 -7.23 15.67 -12.84
CA ASP A 178 -7.04 16.96 -12.18
C ASP A 178 -7.96 17.09 -10.95
N LYS A 179 -7.42 17.65 -9.87
CA LYS A 179 -8.14 17.79 -8.59
C LYS A 179 -9.37 18.71 -8.66
N TRP A 180 -9.44 19.58 -9.66
CA TRP A 180 -10.56 20.51 -9.89
C TRP A 180 -11.60 19.93 -10.84
N PHE A 181 -11.34 18.77 -11.43
CA PHE A 181 -12.34 18.06 -12.22
C PHE A 181 -13.55 17.72 -11.34
N PRO A 182 -14.77 18.13 -11.72
CA PRO A 182 -15.93 18.07 -10.82
C PRO A 182 -16.58 16.67 -10.80
N SER A 183 -15.80 15.61 -10.59
CA SER A 183 -16.23 14.20 -10.66
C SER A 183 -17.49 13.92 -9.83
N SER A 184 -17.53 14.35 -8.57
CA SER A 184 -18.67 14.18 -7.67
C SER A 184 -19.90 15.01 -8.04
N LYS A 185 -19.72 16.14 -8.73
CA LYS A 185 -20.81 17.07 -9.09
C LYS A 185 -21.35 16.84 -10.50
N MET A 186 -20.57 16.18 -11.35
CA MET A 186 -20.93 15.85 -12.73
C MET A 186 -21.82 14.61 -12.75
N CYS A 187 -22.87 14.63 -13.56
CA CYS A 187 -23.69 13.46 -13.83
C CYS A 187 -22.95 12.52 -14.78
N SER A 188 -22.73 11.27 -14.37
CA SER A 188 -22.09 10.28 -15.23
C SER A 188 -22.96 9.82 -16.40
N CYS A 189 -24.27 10.09 -16.39
CA CYS A 189 -25.16 9.81 -17.51
C CYS A 189 -25.10 10.92 -18.57
N CYS A 190 -25.35 12.17 -18.19
CA CYS A 190 -25.57 13.28 -19.14
C CYS A 190 -24.51 14.40 -19.10
N GLY A 191 -23.53 14.34 -18.20
CA GLY A 191 -22.46 15.33 -18.07
C GLY A 191 -22.83 16.65 -17.38
N ARG A 192 -24.09 16.85 -16.96
CA ARG A 192 -24.52 18.06 -16.25
C ARG A 192 -23.81 18.17 -14.89
N VAL A 193 -23.32 19.36 -14.56
CA VAL A 193 -22.64 19.64 -13.29
C VAL A 193 -23.57 20.37 -12.33
N LYS A 194 -23.73 19.85 -11.11
CA LYS A 194 -24.49 20.52 -10.04
C LYS A 194 -23.78 21.78 -9.55
N VAL A 195 -24.54 22.84 -9.29
CA VAL A 195 -24.04 24.09 -8.70
C VAL A 195 -23.54 23.84 -7.27
N SER A 196 -24.36 23.19 -6.45
CA SER A 196 -24.04 22.81 -5.08
C SER A 196 -24.25 21.31 -4.87
N LEU A 197 -23.42 20.74 -4.00
CA LEU A 197 -23.52 19.36 -3.53
C LEU A 197 -22.99 19.35 -2.09
N SER A 198 -23.83 18.93 -1.16
CA SER A 198 -23.48 18.80 0.26
C SER A 198 -22.58 17.58 0.48
N LEU A 199 -21.72 17.63 1.50
CA LEU A 199 -20.94 16.46 1.92
C LEU A 199 -21.81 15.34 2.52
N SER A 200 -23.02 15.65 3.00
CA SER A 200 -23.95 14.67 3.56
C SER A 200 -24.76 13.89 2.50
N GLU A 201 -24.70 14.29 1.23
CA GLU A 201 -25.43 13.61 0.16
C GLU A 201 -24.68 12.33 -0.26
N LEU A 202 -25.29 11.17 0.03
CA LEU A 202 -24.79 9.83 -0.36
C LEU A 202 -25.24 9.41 -1.76
N LEU A 203 -26.38 9.95 -2.24
CA LEU A 203 -26.92 9.67 -3.57
C LEU A 203 -26.71 10.87 -4.48
N PHE A 204 -26.29 10.60 -5.71
CA PHE A 204 -26.29 11.57 -6.80
C PHE A 204 -27.60 11.45 -7.58
N CYS A 205 -28.47 12.46 -7.44
CA CYS A 205 -29.69 12.59 -8.26
C CYS A 205 -29.52 13.69 -9.30
N CYS A 206 -29.81 13.40 -10.57
CA CYS A 206 -29.76 14.35 -11.68
C CYS A 206 -31.15 14.62 -12.27
N GLU A 207 -31.35 15.81 -12.80
CA GLU A 207 -32.55 16.18 -13.56
C GLU A 207 -32.78 15.34 -14.82
N CYS A 208 -31.76 14.65 -15.35
CA CYS A 208 -31.95 13.69 -16.44
C CYS A 208 -32.55 12.35 -15.99
N GLY A 209 -32.94 12.22 -14.72
CA GLY A 209 -33.51 11.00 -14.12
C GLY A 209 -32.46 10.01 -13.60
N PHE A 210 -31.16 10.28 -13.78
CA PHE A 210 -30.10 9.41 -13.27
C PHE A 210 -29.99 9.51 -11.74
N VAL A 211 -30.00 8.35 -11.08
CA VAL A 211 -29.81 8.21 -9.64
C VAL A 211 -28.80 7.09 -9.37
N ALA A 212 -27.74 7.39 -8.61
CA ALA A 212 -26.73 6.41 -8.21
C ALA A 212 -26.07 6.79 -6.88
N ASP A 213 -25.29 5.88 -6.30
CA ASP A 213 -24.34 6.22 -5.24
C ASP A 213 -23.35 7.29 -5.73
N ARG A 214 -23.12 8.31 -4.91
CA ARG A 214 -22.33 9.49 -5.27
C ARG A 214 -20.89 9.14 -5.60
N ASP A 215 -20.23 8.37 -4.74
CA ASP A 215 -18.83 7.99 -4.92
C ASP A 215 -18.70 7.15 -6.21
N THR A 216 -19.66 6.26 -6.47
CA THR A 216 -19.70 5.45 -7.70
C THR A 216 -19.88 6.32 -8.95
N ASN A 217 -20.79 7.30 -8.92
CA ASN A 217 -20.95 8.29 -10.00
C ASN A 217 -19.63 9.05 -10.26
N ALA A 218 -18.95 9.48 -9.20
CA ALA A 218 -17.65 10.14 -9.30
C ALA A 218 -16.59 9.23 -9.95
N ALA A 219 -16.51 7.97 -9.54
CA ALA A 219 -15.59 7.00 -10.11
C ALA A 219 -15.86 6.73 -11.60
N ILE A 220 -17.13 6.70 -12.03
CA ILE A 220 -17.48 6.59 -13.46
C ILE A 220 -17.02 7.83 -14.23
N ASN A 221 -17.18 9.03 -13.67
CA ASN A 221 -16.68 10.26 -14.30
C ASN A 221 -15.16 10.28 -14.43
N ILE A 222 -14.44 9.83 -13.40
CA ILE A 222 -12.98 9.69 -13.40
C ILE A 222 -12.53 8.72 -14.50
N LYS A 223 -13.22 7.58 -14.66
CA LYS A 223 -12.97 6.63 -15.76
C LYS A 223 -13.13 7.31 -17.12
N LYS A 224 -14.25 8.02 -17.33
CA LYS A 224 -14.54 8.71 -18.60
C LYS A 224 -13.50 9.78 -18.92
N GLU A 225 -13.10 10.56 -17.93
CA GLU A 225 -12.07 11.60 -18.10
C GLU A 225 -10.69 10.99 -18.41
N GLY A 226 -10.32 9.89 -17.74
CA GLY A 226 -9.09 9.16 -18.05
C GLY A 226 -9.06 8.62 -19.48
N LEU A 227 -10.19 8.08 -19.98
CA LEU A 227 -10.32 7.62 -21.36
C LEU A 227 -10.18 8.76 -22.38
N LYS A 228 -10.70 9.96 -22.07
CA LYS A 228 -10.52 11.16 -22.90
C LYS A 228 -9.06 11.56 -22.98
N GLN A 229 -8.34 11.59 -21.86
CA GLN A 229 -6.92 11.93 -21.82
C GLN A 229 -6.04 10.91 -22.56
N LEU A 230 -6.50 9.66 -22.70
CA LEU A 230 -5.85 8.62 -23.50
C LEU A 230 -6.11 8.73 -25.01
N GLY A 231 -7.02 9.60 -25.46
CA GLY A 231 -7.47 9.63 -26.85
C GLY A 231 -8.33 8.43 -27.24
N THR A 232 -8.97 7.78 -26.26
CA THR A 232 -9.77 6.55 -26.43
C THR A 232 -11.28 6.77 -26.24
N ALA A 233 -11.74 8.00 -26.39
CA ALA A 233 -13.13 8.42 -26.13
C ALA A 233 -13.83 8.95 -27.38
#